data_AF-A0A919K6P5-F1
#
_entry.id   AF-A0A919K6P5-F1
#
_cell.length_a   1.000
_cell.length_b   1.000
_cell.length_c   1.000
_cell.angle_alpha   90.00
_cell.angle_beta   90.00
_cell.angle_gamma   90.00
#
_symmetry.space_group_name_H-M   'P 1'
#
loop_
_entity.id
_entity.type
_entity.pdbx_description
1 polymer ?
#
loop_
_entity_poly.entity_id
_entity_poly.type
_entity_poly.pdbx_seq_one_letter_code
_entity_poly.pdbx_strand_id
1 'polypeptide(L)'
;MATAQEWLTQEISDLLDVGSVGLYEFSELFRSGMFSEIGNEQRLVISREVATGFVESGRASICQLRWPKEEVVAGPFPVYVLNDTGVWEPSGEGLYLALIPRVDR
;
A
#
# COMPACT_ATOMS: atom_id res chain seq x y z
N MET A 1 22.68 2.60 7.57
CA MET A 1 21.88 2.25 6.37
C MET A 1 20.45 2.17 6.82
N ALA A 2 19.51 2.76 6.07
CA ALA A 2 18.09 2.62 6.38
C ALA A 2 17.67 1.15 6.20
N THR A 3 16.78 0.68 7.06
CA THR A 3 16.13 -0.63 6.92
C THR A 3 15.14 -0.60 5.76
N ALA A 4 14.78 -1.79 5.26
CA ALA A 4 13.77 -1.92 4.21
C ALA A 4 12.42 -1.30 4.60
N GLN A 5 12.05 -1.39 5.88
CA GLN A 5 10.83 -0.81 6.43
C GLN A 5 10.89 0.72 6.48
N GLU A 6 11.99 1.31 6.95
CA GLU A 6 12.18 2.76 6.96
C GLU A 6 12.17 3.34 5.54
N TRP A 7 12.87 2.68 4.61
CA TRP A 7 12.87 3.07 3.21
C TRP A 7 11.46 3.00 2.61
N LEU A 8 10.75 1.86 2.75
CA LEU A 8 9.40 1.71 2.21
C LEU A 8 8.42 2.71 2.84
N THR A 9 8.57 3.00 4.14
CA THR A 9 7.75 4.02 4.81
C THR A 9 7.93 5.39 4.15
N GLN A 10 9.16 5.76 3.79
CA GLN A 10 9.43 7.02 3.11
C GLN A 10 8.84 7.03 1.70
N GLU A 11 9.08 6.00 0.89
CA GLU A 11 8.55 5.92 -0.48
C GLU A 11 7.02 6.01 -0.51
N ILE A 12 6.33 5.28 0.38
CA ILE A 12 4.88 5.33 0.47
C ILE A 12 4.39 6.69 0.97
N SER A 13 5.13 7.35 1.85
CA SER A 13 4.83 8.74 2.25
C SER A 13 4.89 9.68 1.06
N ASP A 14 5.97 9.62 0.28
CA ASP A 14 6.18 10.50 -0.88
C ASP A 14 5.16 10.24 -1.98
N LEU A 15 4.76 8.97 -2.18
CA LEU A 15 3.70 8.60 -3.13
C LEU A 15 2.32 9.06 -2.66
N LEU A 16 2.03 8.98 -1.35
CA LEU A 16 0.77 9.47 -0.80
C LEU A 16 0.62 11.00 -0.87
N ASP A 17 1.73 11.74 -0.93
CA ASP A 17 1.70 13.19 -1.14
C ASP A 17 1.25 13.57 -2.56
N VAL A 18 1.38 12.65 -3.54
CA VAL A 18 0.95 12.88 -4.93
C VAL A 18 -0.37 12.22 -5.28
N GLY A 19 -0.79 11.16 -4.58
CA GLY A 19 -2.02 10.46 -4.90
C GLY A 19 -2.31 9.22 -4.07
N SER A 20 -3.15 8.34 -4.62
CA SER A 20 -3.42 7.03 -4.02
C SER A 20 -2.28 6.05 -4.34
N VAL A 21 -2.08 5.05 -3.48
CA VAL A 21 -1.04 4.02 -3.69
C VAL A 21 -1.67 2.64 -3.57
N GLY A 22 -1.67 1.89 -4.66
CA GLY A 22 -2.14 0.51 -4.70
C GLY A 22 -1.31 -0.41 -3.81
N LEU A 23 -1.95 -1.33 -3.10
CA LEU A 23 -1.24 -2.31 -2.26
C LEU A 23 -0.29 -3.18 -3.09
N TYR A 24 -0.65 -3.49 -4.33
CA TYR A 24 0.20 -4.25 -5.24
C TYR A 24 1.52 -3.55 -5.57
N GLU A 25 1.53 -2.21 -5.59
CA GLU A 25 2.70 -1.40 -5.93
C GLU A 25 3.82 -1.53 -4.89
N PHE A 26 3.48 -1.83 -3.63
CA PHE A 26 4.47 -2.08 -2.57
C PHE A 26 5.44 -3.20 -2.98
N SER A 27 4.90 -4.27 -3.58
CA SER A 27 5.71 -5.40 -4.03
C SER A 27 6.58 -5.06 -5.25
N GLU A 28 6.12 -4.14 -6.11
CA GLU A 28 6.85 -3.65 -7.27
C GLU A 28 8.00 -2.74 -6.87
N LEU A 29 7.82 -1.90 -5.86
CA LEU A 29 8.89 -1.03 -5.31
C LEU A 29 10.12 -1.86 -4.90
N PHE A 30 9.92 -3.04 -4.31
CA PHE A 30 11.02 -3.93 -3.95
C PHE A 30 11.77 -4.52 -5.16
N ARG A 31 11.13 -4.66 -6.33
CA ARG A 31 11.74 -5.35 -7.49
C ARG A 31 12.83 -4.53 -8.17
N SER A 32 12.78 -3.21 -8.10
CA SER A 32 13.71 -2.32 -8.81
C SER A 32 14.77 -1.66 -7.92
N GLY A 33 14.91 -2.09 -6.66
CA GLY A 33 15.65 -1.33 -5.65
C GLY A 33 16.81 -2.06 -4.96
N MET A 34 17.37 -1.36 -3.96
CA MET A 34 18.41 -1.83 -3.04
C MET A 34 18.01 -3.09 -2.27
N PHE A 35 16.71 -3.38 -2.19
CA PHE A 35 16.11 -4.48 -1.44
C PHE A 35 15.53 -5.60 -2.34
N SER A 36 15.99 -5.70 -3.59
CA SER A 36 15.57 -6.72 -4.55
C SER A 36 15.90 -8.15 -4.14
N GLU A 37 16.86 -8.36 -3.24
CA GLU A 37 17.22 -9.67 -2.68
C GLU A 37 16.24 -10.15 -1.59
N ILE A 38 15.34 -9.30 -1.08
CA ILE A 38 14.36 -9.70 -0.06
C ILE A 38 13.36 -10.68 -0.68
N GLY A 39 13.10 -11.82 -0.03
CA GLY A 39 12.11 -12.80 -0.49
C GLY A 39 10.66 -12.31 -0.40
N ASN A 40 9.76 -12.88 -1.21
CA ASN A 40 8.37 -12.43 -1.32
C ASN A 40 7.61 -12.42 0.02
N GLU A 41 7.80 -13.43 0.87
CA GLU A 41 7.16 -13.49 2.19
C GLU A 41 7.59 -12.31 3.07
N GLN A 42 8.88 -12.02 3.11
CA GLN A 42 9.42 -10.92 3.90
C GLN A 42 8.98 -9.55 3.35
N ARG A 43 8.89 -9.39 2.01
CA ARG A 43 8.33 -8.19 1.39
C ARG A 43 6.89 -7.96 1.83
N LEU A 44 6.09 -9.02 1.83
CA LEU A 44 4.68 -8.93 2.23
C LEU A 44 4.54 -8.54 3.71
N VAL A 45 5.35 -9.12 4.60
CA VAL A 45 5.38 -8.74 6.02
C VAL A 45 5.70 -7.25 6.19
N ILE A 46 6.79 -6.78 5.57
CA ILE A 46 7.19 -5.36 5.66
C ILE A 46 6.10 -4.45 5.07
N SER A 47 5.52 -4.83 3.94
CA SER A 47 4.46 -4.06 3.29
C SER A 47 3.23 -3.92 4.17
N ARG A 48 2.81 -5.02 4.83
CA ARG A 48 1.71 -5.02 5.80
C ARG A 48 1.98 -4.12 6.98
N GLU A 49 3.17 -4.21 7.55
CA GLU A 49 3.57 -3.38 8.70
C GLU A 49 3.54 -1.89 8.35
N VAL A 50 4.10 -1.51 7.18
CA VAL A 50 4.07 -0.12 6.71
C VAL A 50 2.65 0.36 6.45
N ALA A 51 1.85 -0.38 5.67
CA ALA A 51 0.47 0.01 5.37
C ALA A 51 -0.40 0.11 6.62
N THR A 52 -0.23 -0.82 7.57
CA THR A 52 -0.90 -0.78 8.89
C THR A 52 -0.55 0.50 9.63
N GLY A 53 0.74 0.85 9.68
CA GLY A 53 1.21 2.08 10.33
C GLY A 53 0.57 3.36 9.74
N PHE A 54 0.44 3.45 8.41
CA PHE A 54 -0.23 4.59 7.77
C PHE A 54 -1.72 4.69 8.11
N VAL A 55 -2.42 3.55 8.21
CA VAL A 55 -3.85 3.51 8.52
C VAL A 55 -4.11 3.81 9.99
N GLU A 56 -3.36 3.17 10.90
CA GLU A 56 -3.54 3.33 12.35
C GLU A 56 -3.11 4.73 12.84
N SER A 57 -2.11 5.34 12.20
CA SER A 57 -1.72 6.74 12.47
C SER A 57 -2.70 7.76 11.91
N GLY A 58 -3.73 7.33 11.16
CA GLY A 58 -4.70 8.23 10.54
C GLY A 58 -4.18 8.97 9.31
N ARG A 59 -3.00 8.62 8.79
CA ARG A 59 -2.42 9.26 7.59
C ARG A 59 -3.06 8.78 6.28
N ALA A 60 -3.61 7.57 6.27
CA ALA A 60 -4.27 7.00 5.10
C ALA A 60 -5.56 6.22 5.46
N SER A 61 -6.37 5.93 4.45
CA SER A 61 -7.52 5.01 4.51
C SER A 61 -7.38 3.94 3.45
N ILE A 62 -7.84 2.72 3.75
CA ILE A 62 -7.86 1.62 2.78
C ILE A 62 -9.16 1.71 1.97
N CYS A 63 -9.06 1.86 0.66
CA CYS A 63 -10.23 1.92 -0.22
C CYS A 63 -10.02 1.02 -1.44
N GLN A 64 -11.10 0.57 -2.05
CA GLN A 64 -11.07 -0.10 -3.34
C GLN A 64 -11.22 0.94 -4.45
N LEU A 65 -10.29 0.92 -5.38
CA LEU A 65 -10.25 1.80 -6.53
C LEU A 65 -10.52 1.04 -7.83
N ARG A 66 -10.98 1.78 -8.85
CA ARG A 66 -11.11 1.29 -10.22
C ARG A 66 -10.17 2.02 -11.18
N TRP A 67 -9.33 1.26 -11.86
CA TRP A 67 -8.53 1.72 -12.99
C TRP A 67 -9.40 1.85 -14.26
N PRO A 68 -9.30 2.83 -15.19
CA PRO A 68 -8.64 4.13 -15.35
C PRO A 68 -8.42 5.21 -14.30
N LYS A 69 -9.40 5.36 -13.43
CA LYS A 69 -9.77 6.71 -12.99
C LYS A 69 -9.49 6.94 -11.51
N GLU A 70 -8.93 5.94 -10.85
CA GLU A 70 -8.74 5.90 -9.39
C GLU A 70 -10.06 6.24 -8.66
N GLU A 71 -11.19 5.82 -9.25
CA GLU A 71 -12.51 6.06 -8.69
C GLU A 71 -12.68 5.18 -7.45
N VAL A 72 -13.01 5.79 -6.31
CA VAL A 72 -13.33 5.05 -5.09
C VAL A 72 -14.66 4.31 -5.28
N VAL A 73 -14.58 2.98 -5.36
CA VAL A 73 -15.75 2.11 -5.53
C VAL A 73 -16.27 1.61 -4.19
N ALA A 74 -15.38 1.43 -3.21
CA ALA A 74 -15.74 0.99 -1.86
C ALA A 74 -14.70 1.43 -0.82
N GLY A 75 -15.12 1.51 0.45
CA GLY A 75 -14.27 1.87 1.60
C GLY A 75 -14.83 3.05 2.42
N PRO A 76 -14.14 3.46 3.50
CA PRO A 76 -12.88 2.89 3.97
C PRO A 76 -13.06 1.50 4.59
N PHE A 77 -12.13 0.59 4.28
CA PHE A 77 -12.05 -0.74 4.86
C PHE A 77 -11.27 -0.70 6.19
N PRO A 78 -11.57 -1.62 7.11
CA PRO A 78 -10.83 -1.74 8.37
C PRO A 78 -9.43 -2.32 8.14
N VAL A 79 -8.49 -1.96 9.03
CA VAL A 79 -7.07 -2.31 8.92
C VAL A 79 -6.82 -3.83 8.82
N TYR A 80 -7.68 -4.66 9.43
CA TYR A 80 -7.53 -6.12 9.38
C TYR A 80 -7.63 -6.72 7.98
N VAL A 81 -8.15 -5.98 6.99
CA VAL A 81 -8.16 -6.42 5.58
C VAL A 81 -6.74 -6.63 5.05
N LEU A 82 -5.74 -5.91 5.56
CA LEU A 82 -4.33 -6.06 5.16
C LEU A 82 -3.74 -7.46 5.48
N ASN A 83 -4.39 -8.22 6.37
CA ASN A 83 -3.98 -9.58 6.74
C ASN A 83 -4.30 -10.62 5.66
N ASP A 84 -5.24 -10.32 4.76
CA ASP A 84 -5.50 -11.16 3.60
C ASP A 84 -4.31 -11.06 2.63
N THR A 85 -3.85 -12.18 2.07
CA THR A 85 -2.78 -12.15 1.05
C THR A 85 -3.34 -11.73 -0.30
N GLY A 86 -4.60 -12.05 -0.61
CA GLY A 86 -5.22 -11.79 -1.91
C GLY A 86 -5.47 -10.30 -2.19
N VAL A 87 -5.51 -9.45 -1.17
CA VAL A 87 -5.72 -8.01 -1.34
C VAL A 87 -4.48 -7.24 -1.81
N TRP A 88 -3.31 -7.90 -1.78
CA TRP A 88 -2.04 -7.35 -2.26
C TRP A 88 -1.84 -7.55 -3.77
N GLU A 89 -2.79 -8.18 -4.45
CA GLU A 89 -2.80 -8.34 -5.90
C GLU A 89 -4.03 -7.63 -6.49
N PRO A 90 -3.94 -7.06 -7.71
CA PRO A 90 -5.12 -6.53 -8.39
C PRO A 90 -6.13 -7.65 -8.66
N SER A 91 -7.41 -7.41 -8.43
CA SER A 91 -8.41 -8.33 -8.95
C SER A 91 -8.52 -8.11 -10.46
N GLY A 92 -8.56 -9.18 -11.24
CA GLY A 92 -8.45 -9.16 -12.72
C GLY A 92 -9.53 -8.35 -13.49
N GLU A 93 -10.37 -7.58 -12.80
CA GLU A 93 -11.41 -6.70 -13.32
C GLU A 93 -11.03 -5.20 -13.24
N GLY A 94 -9.75 -4.89 -13.02
CA GLY A 94 -9.27 -3.51 -12.89
C GLY A 94 -9.62 -2.86 -11.55
N LEU A 95 -9.98 -3.67 -10.55
CA LEU A 95 -10.19 -3.23 -9.17
C LEU A 95 -8.97 -3.62 -8.32
N TYR A 96 -8.60 -2.73 -7.40
CA TYR A 96 -7.48 -2.97 -6.48
C TYR A 96 -7.72 -2.23 -5.18
N LEU A 97 -7.12 -2.72 -4.09
CA LEU A 97 -7.06 -1.94 -2.85
C LEU A 97 -5.88 -0.97 -2.90
N ALA A 98 -6.12 0.22 -2.37
CA ALA A 98 -5.14 1.29 -2.27
C ALA A 98 -5.21 1.98 -0.92
N LEU A 99 -4.09 2.56 -0.51
CA LEU A 99 -4.04 3.61 0.50
C LEU A 99 -4.40 4.94 -0.17
N ILE A 100 -5.37 5.65 0.42
CA ILE A 100 -5.75 7.00 0.02
C ILE A 100 -5.34 7.96 1.15
N PRO A 101 -4.64 9.07 0.85
CA PRO A 101 -4.24 10.03 1.87
C PRO A 101 -5.47 10.62 2.57
N ARG A 102 -5.42 10.69 3.90
CA ARG A 102 -6.43 11.44 4.66
C ARG A 102 -5.97 12.89 4.71
N VAL A 103 -6.66 13.77 3.99
CA VAL A 103 -6.52 15.20 4.21
C VAL A 103 -7.27 15.49 5.50
N ASP A 104 -6.53 15.77 6.58
CA ASP A 104 -7.13 16.27 7.81
C ASP A 104 -8.03 17.48 7.45
N ARG A 105 -9.32 17.38 7.78
CA ARG A 105 -10.26 18.48 7.72
C ARG A 105 -10.25 19.26 9.03
#